data_AF-A0A933G2P3-F1
#
_entry.id   AF-A0A933G2P3-F1
#
_cell.length_a   1.000
_cell.length_b   1.000
_cell.length_c   1.000
_cell.angle_alpha   90.00
_cell.angle_beta   90.00
_cell.angle_gamma   90.00
#
_symmetry.space_group_name_H-M   'P 1'
#
loop_
_entity.id
_entity.type
_entity.pdbx_description
1 polymer ?
#
loop_
_entity_poly.entity_id
_entity_poly.type
_entity_poly.pdbx_seq_one_letter_code
_entity_poly.pdbx_strand_id
1 'polypeptide(L)'
;MTIVRRLRGLLPLRRERRVRVLTDSTADLPPDLARELAITVVPLQVIFGEESFRDGVDLSSEQFFERLAHSHELPRTSQPSVGD
;
A
#
# COMPACT_ATOMS: atom_id res chain seq x y z
N MET A 1 7.87 -10.63 -47.54
CA MET A 1 7.89 -9.16 -47.31
C MET A 1 6.48 -8.79 -46.88
N THR A 2 6.11 -8.56 -45.62
CA THR A 2 6.85 -8.11 -44.44
C THR A 2 6.14 -8.62 -43.19
N ILE A 3 6.87 -9.32 -42.32
CA ILE A 3 6.53 -9.58 -40.93
C ILE A 3 6.82 -8.27 -40.18
N VAL A 4 5.81 -7.59 -39.65
CA VAL A 4 6.03 -6.54 -38.64
C VAL A 4 5.66 -7.11 -37.27
N ARG A 5 6.71 -7.46 -36.54
CA ARG A 5 6.70 -7.68 -35.09
C ARG A 5 6.03 -6.51 -34.38
N ARG A 6 5.01 -6.79 -33.57
CA ARG A 6 4.92 -6.22 -32.21
C ARG A 6 5.03 -7.38 -31.25
N LEU A 7 6.25 -7.58 -30.78
CA LEU A 7 6.55 -8.47 -29.66
C LEU A 7 5.78 -7.94 -28.45
N ARG A 8 4.66 -8.59 -28.11
CA ARG A 8 4.20 -8.68 -26.71
C ARG A 8 5.31 -9.41 -25.95
N GLY A 9 6.33 -8.65 -25.56
CA GLY A 9 7.51 -9.13 -24.87
C GLY A 9 7.15 -9.49 -23.43
N LEU A 10 6.70 -10.72 -23.24
CA LEU A 10 7.02 -11.61 -22.12
C LEU A 10 7.01 -10.96 -20.71
N LEU A 11 5.91 -11.12 -19.99
CA LEU A 11 6.06 -11.51 -18.59
C LEU A 11 6.05 -13.05 -18.59
N PRO A 12 7.21 -13.72 -18.69
CA PRO A 12 7.23 -15.14 -18.35
C PRO A 12 6.79 -15.22 -16.89
N LEU A 13 5.79 -16.05 -16.59
CA LEU A 13 5.42 -16.39 -15.22
C LEU A 13 6.72 -16.73 -14.49
N ARG A 14 7.13 -15.82 -13.59
CA ARG A 14 8.48 -15.82 -13.08
C ARG A 14 8.72 -17.15 -12.38
N ARG A 15 9.83 -17.81 -12.72
CA ARG A 15 10.68 -18.56 -11.77
C ARG A 15 10.42 -18.02 -10.37
N GLU A 16 10.23 -18.88 -9.37
CA GLU A 16 10.14 -18.50 -7.94
C GLU A 16 10.81 -17.14 -7.70
N ARG A 17 10.01 -16.11 -7.41
CA ARG A 17 10.52 -14.74 -7.33
C ARG A 17 11.54 -14.69 -6.19
N ARG A 18 12.83 -14.80 -6.51
CA ARG A 18 13.94 -14.73 -5.55
C ARG A 18 14.03 -13.39 -4.81
N VAL A 19 13.31 -12.38 -5.30
CA VAL A 19 13.24 -11.02 -4.73
C VAL A 19 11.78 -10.64 -4.60
N ARG A 20 11.43 -10.06 -3.46
CA ARG A 20 10.09 -9.54 -3.16
C ARG A 20 10.19 -8.05 -2.87
N VAL A 21 9.17 -7.31 -3.28
CA VAL A 21 9.07 -5.86 -3.05
C VAL A 21 7.99 -5.65 -2.01
N LEU A 22 8.38 -4.95 -0.95
CA LEU A 22 7.49 -4.50 0.10
C LEU A 22 7.60 -2.98 0.15
N THR A 23 6.48 -2.34 0.43
CA THR A 23 6.41 -0.91 0.74
C THR A 23 5.45 -0.73 1.90
N ASP A 24 5.46 0.45 2.49
CA ASP A 24 4.48 0.84 3.48
C ASP A 24 3.30 1.62 2.83
N SER A 25 2.24 1.89 3.60
CA SER A 25 1.02 2.53 3.09
C SER A 25 1.23 3.95 2.57
N THR A 26 2.31 4.64 2.96
CA THR A 26 2.58 6.02 2.50
C THR A 26 2.96 6.12 1.03
N ALA A 27 3.22 4.98 0.37
CA ALA A 27 3.47 4.95 -1.07
C ALA A 27 2.21 5.24 -1.91
N ASP A 28 1.01 5.26 -1.32
CA ASP A 28 -0.27 5.59 -1.98
C ASP A 28 -0.50 4.82 -3.29
N LEU A 29 -0.08 3.55 -3.32
CA LEU A 29 -0.25 2.71 -4.50
C LEU A 29 -1.73 2.34 -4.70
N PRO A 30 -2.27 2.45 -5.93
CA PRO A 30 -3.57 1.88 -6.25
C PRO A 30 -3.59 0.38 -5.92
N PRO A 31 -4.62 -0.15 -5.23
CA PRO A 31 -4.67 -1.54 -4.81
C PRO A 31 -4.53 -2.54 -5.97
N ASP A 32 -5.05 -2.19 -7.14
CA ASP A 32 -4.97 -3.01 -8.34
C ASP A 32 -3.54 -3.11 -8.90
N LEU A 33 -2.79 -2.00 -8.85
CA LEU A 33 -1.40 -1.97 -9.28
C LEU A 33 -0.51 -2.77 -8.33
N ALA A 34 -0.70 -2.62 -7.02
CA ALA A 34 0.03 -3.41 -6.02
C ALA A 34 -0.20 -4.92 -6.23
N ARG A 35 -1.45 -5.31 -6.51
CA ARG A 35 -1.82 -6.70 -6.79
C ARG A 35 -1.22 -7.22 -8.09
N GLU A 36 -1.31 -6.47 -9.19
CA GLU A 36 -0.75 -6.84 -10.50
C GLU A 36 0.76 -7.08 -10.42
N LEU A 37 1.47 -6.23 -9.68
CA LEU A 37 2.92 -6.30 -9.55
C LEU A 37 3.38 -7.28 -8.45
N ALA A 38 2.46 -7.79 -7.64
CA ALA A 38 2.71 -8.58 -6.43
C ALA A 38 3.61 -7.85 -5.42
N ILE A 39 3.29 -6.58 -5.18
CA ILE A 39 3.87 -5.73 -4.13
C ILE A 39 3.02 -5.90 -2.87
N THR A 40 3.65 -6.24 -1.76
CA THR A 40 2.97 -6.23 -0.46
C THR A 40 3.04 -4.83 0.13
N VAL A 41 1.90 -4.28 0.52
CA VAL A 41 1.81 -3.00 1.24
C VAL A 41 1.57 -3.29 2.72
N VAL A 42 2.46 -2.82 3.59
CA VAL A 42 2.35 -2.95 5.05
C VAL A 42 1.75 -1.66 5.60
N PRO A 43 0.59 -1.70 6.29
CA PRO A 43 -0.05 -0.48 6.77
C PRO A 43 0.72 0.16 7.93
N LEU A 44 0.81 1.48 7.93
CA LEU A 44 1.22 2.25 9.11
C LEU A 44 0.08 2.33 10.13
N GLN A 45 0.42 2.75 11.35
CA GLN A 45 -0.56 3.07 12.38
C GLN A 45 -0.84 4.58 12.38
N VAL A 46 -2.13 4.93 12.40
CA VAL A 46 -2.65 6.26 12.70
C VAL A 46 -3.28 6.24 14.08
N ILE A 47 -2.84 7.14 14.96
CA ILE A 47 -3.18 7.12 16.37
C ILE A 47 -3.93 8.41 16.72
N PHE A 48 -5.16 8.28 17.21
CA PHE A 48 -5.97 9.37 17.75
C PHE A 48 -6.20 9.11 19.24
N GLY A 49 -5.53 9.89 20.11
CA GLY A 49 -5.56 9.63 21.55
C GLY A 49 -4.99 8.25 21.89
N GLU A 50 -5.83 7.36 22.41
CA GLU A 50 -5.49 5.97 22.74
C GLU A 50 -5.91 4.96 21.66
N GLU A 51 -6.64 5.40 20.64
CA GLU A 51 -7.10 4.54 19.55
C GLU A 51 -6.05 4.48 18.43
N SER A 52 -5.75 3.27 17.93
CA SER A 52 -4.81 3.03 16.82
C SER A 52 -5.52 2.33 15.67
N PHE A 53 -5.24 2.77 14.45
CA PHE A 53 -5.85 2.28 13.23
C PHE A 53 -4.78 1.97 12.18
N ARG A 54 -4.91 0.84 11.47
CA ARG A 54 -4.09 0.56 10.28
C ARG A 54 -4.57 1.41 9.10
N ASP A 55 -3.67 2.21 8.56
CA ASP A 55 -3.91 3.08 7.41
C ASP A 55 -4.37 2.29 6.18
N GLY A 56 -5.50 2.71 5.60
CA GLY A 56 -6.13 2.07 4.44
C GLY A 56 -6.76 0.69 4.71
N VAL A 57 -6.69 0.19 5.95
CA VAL A 57 -7.27 -1.11 6.36
C VAL A 57 -8.40 -0.92 7.37
N ASP A 58 -8.11 -0.27 8.49
CA ASP A 58 -9.09 0.03 9.54
C ASP A 58 -9.66 1.45 9.39
N LEU A 59 -8.93 2.34 8.71
CA LEU A 59 -9.28 3.75 8.51
C LEU A 59 -9.08 4.14 7.06
N SER A 60 -10.16 4.53 6.37
CA SER A 60 -10.08 5.12 5.03
C SER A 60 -9.60 6.57 5.08
N SER A 61 -9.12 7.09 3.96
CA SER A 61 -8.73 8.52 3.87
C SER A 61 -9.89 9.46 4.17
N GLU A 62 -11.12 9.12 3.74
CA GLU A 62 -12.33 9.89 4.04
C GLU A 62 -12.59 9.92 5.55
N GLN A 63 -12.60 8.75 6.19
CA GLN A 63 -12.79 8.63 7.65
C GLN A 63 -11.68 9.34 8.43
N PHE A 64 -10.44 9.31 7.93
CA PHE A 64 -9.33 10.05 8.53
C PHE A 64 -9.60 11.55 8.54
N PHE A 65 -9.98 12.14 7.39
CA PHE A 65 -10.23 13.58 7.31
C PHE A 65 -11.47 14.00 8.09
N GLU A 66 -12.53 13.19 8.10
CA GLU A 66 -13.69 13.42 8.96
C GLU A 66 -13.30 13.44 10.43
N ARG A 67 -12.55 12.43 10.89
CA ARG A 67 -12.10 12.36 12.29
C ARG A 67 -11.14 13.50 12.63
N LEU A 68 -10.23 13.85 11.73
CA LEU A 68 -9.28 14.96 11.90
C LEU A 68 -10.01 16.30 12.10
N ALA A 69 -11.07 16.57 11.33
CA ALA A 69 -11.85 17.80 11.44
C ALA A 69 -12.55 17.97 12.79
N HIS A 70 -12.84 16.86 13.48
CA HIS A 70 -13.52 16.84 14.78
C HIS A 70 -12.57 16.57 15.95
N SER A 71 -11.27 16.35 15.70
CA SER A 71 -10.33 16.00 16.75
C SER A 71 -9.79 17.24 17.46
N HIS A 72 -9.74 17.17 18.80
CA HIS A 72 -9.14 18.22 19.63
C HIS A 72 -7.61 18.17 19.62
N GLU A 73 -7.03 17.01 19.33
CA GLU A 73 -5.58 16.79 19.27
C GLU A 73 -5.19 16.27 17.89
N LEU A 74 -4.00 16.64 17.43
CA LEU A 74 -3.49 16.12 16.17
C LEU A 74 -3.17 14.62 16.30
N PRO A 75 -3.47 13.83 15.26
CA PRO A 75 -3.09 12.43 15.27
C PRO A 75 -1.56 12.28 15.26
N ARG A 76 -1.11 11.14 15.76
CA ARG A 76 0.28 10.70 15.66
C ARG A 76 0.35 9.51 14.73
N THR A 77 1.53 9.23 14.23
CA THR A 77 1.79 8.05 13.41
C THR A 77 2.90 7.22 14.01
N SER A 78 2.90 5.92 13.69
CA SER A 78 4.06 5.07 13.90
C SER A 78 4.41 4.31 12.62
N GLN A 79 5.69 3.97 12.52
CA GLN A 79 6.16 2.95 11.60
C GLN A 79 5.47 1.60 11.88
N PRO A 80 5.39 0.69 10.89
CA PRO A 80 4.95 -0.68 11.12
C PRO A 80 5.85 -1.37 12.15
N SER A 81 5.28 -2.32 12.90
CA SER A 81 6.07 -3.14 13.82
C SER A 81 6.89 -4.18 13.05
N VAL A 82 7.94 -4.72 13.68
CA VAL A 82 8.78 -5.77 13.07
C VAL A 82 7.98 -7.05 12.75
N GLY A 83 6.82 -7.24 13.40
CA GLY A 83 5.96 -8.40 13.20
C GLY A 83 4.87 -8.24 12.15
N ASP A 84 4.69 -7.03 11.58
CA ASP A 84 3.74 -6.74 10.51
C ASP A 84 4.32 -7.10 9.13
#